data_AF-A0A9Q4CKT6-F1
#
_entry.id   AF-A0A9Q4CKT6-F1
#
_cell.length_a   1.000
_cell.length_b   1.000
_cell.length_c   1.000
_cell.angle_alpha   90.00
_cell.angle_beta   90.00
_cell.angle_gamma   90.00
#
_symmetry.space_group_name_H-M   'P 1'
#
loop_
_entity.id
_entity.type
_entity.pdbx_description
1 polymer ?
#
loop_
_entity_poly.entity_id
_entity_poly.type
_entity_poly.pdbx_seq_one_letter_code
_entity_poly.pdbx_strand_id
1 'polypeptide(L)'
;MGKARVTFGGTEHADNADLYKVDNATGVGIGITGSATSETFYRPNTEADGITLGKDNRGQKTYYARYMTTADTVTPGTANADVTVTVQYNQ
;
A
#
# COMPACT_ATOMS: atom_id res chain seq x y z
N MET A 1 -23.32 3.56 -10.12
CA MET A 1 -22.10 2.93 -10.66
C MET A 1 -21.46 2.10 -9.56
N GLY A 2 -20.96 0.91 -9.86
CA GLY A 2 -20.35 0.02 -8.87
C GLY A 2 -18.95 0.52 -8.43
N LYS A 3 -18.49 0.04 -7.28
CA LYS A 3 -17.11 0.26 -6.79
C LYS A 3 -16.54 -1.08 -6.36
N ALA A 4 -15.38 -1.43 -6.89
CA ALA A 4 -14.61 -2.56 -6.37
C ALA A 4 -13.78 -2.07 -5.17
N ARG A 5 -13.92 -2.73 -4.02
CA ARG A 5 -13.15 -2.45 -2.81
C ARG A 5 -11.77 -3.05 -2.98
N VAL A 6 -10.74 -2.35 -2.50
CA VAL A 6 -9.35 -2.78 -2.62
C VAL A 6 -8.72 -2.78 -1.25
N THR A 7 -8.03 -3.87 -0.92
CA THR A 7 -7.22 -3.99 0.30
C THR A 7 -5.81 -4.42 -0.09
N PHE A 8 -4.82 -3.73 0.44
CA PHE A 8 -3.41 -4.11 0.30
C PHE A 8 -2.97 -4.82 1.59
N GLY A 9 -2.95 -6.15 1.58
CA GLY A 9 -2.53 -6.98 2.70
C GLY A 9 -1.02 -7.16 2.75
N GLY A 10 -0.47 -7.32 3.96
CA GLY A 10 0.95 -7.51 4.19
C GLY A 10 1.36 -7.36 5.65
N THR A 11 2.66 -7.48 5.92
CA THR A 11 3.21 -7.31 7.27
C THR A 11 3.43 -5.83 7.56
N GLU A 12 2.77 -5.30 8.60
CA GLU A 12 3.01 -3.93 9.09
C GLU A 12 4.44 -3.77 9.59
N HIS A 13 5.04 -2.60 9.35
CA HIS A 13 6.34 -2.24 9.92
C HIS A 13 6.18 -1.95 11.42
N ALA A 14 7.08 -2.46 12.25
CA ALA A 14 6.96 -2.38 13.72
C ALA A 14 6.96 -0.93 14.25
N ASP A 15 7.82 -0.08 13.70
CA ASP A 15 7.96 1.33 14.13
C ASP A 15 6.94 2.28 13.48
N ASN A 16 6.30 1.88 12.38
CA ASN A 16 5.27 2.68 11.71
C ASN A 16 4.28 1.75 11.01
N ALA A 17 3.13 1.55 11.65
CA ALA A 17 2.12 0.61 11.19
C ALA A 17 1.48 1.00 9.85
N ASP A 18 1.65 2.22 9.35
CA ASP A 18 1.13 2.64 8.04
C ASP A 18 2.03 2.20 6.87
N LEU A 19 3.17 1.56 7.16
CA LEU A 19 4.14 1.07 6.18
C LEU A 19 4.23 -0.46 6.20
N TYR A 20 4.67 -1.02 5.07
CA TYR A 20 5.03 -2.43 4.94
C TYR A 20 6.46 -2.65 5.43
N LYS A 21 6.64 -3.71 6.21
CA LYS A 21 7.95 -4.22 6.62
C LYS A 21 8.72 -4.70 5.37
N VAL A 22 10.02 -4.40 5.32
CA VAL A 22 10.94 -4.93 4.30
C VAL A 22 11.79 -6.09 4.83
N ASP A 23 12.44 -6.82 3.94
CA ASP A 23 13.20 -8.04 4.24
C ASP A 23 14.46 -7.80 5.10
N ASN A 24 15.47 -7.07 4.59
CA ASN A 24 16.82 -7.05 5.18
C ASN A 24 17.28 -5.68 5.70
N ALA A 25 16.88 -4.57 5.05
CA ALA A 25 17.20 -3.23 5.49
C ALA A 25 16.42 -2.85 6.76
N THR A 26 17.02 -2.03 7.63
CA THR A 26 16.36 -1.46 8.82
C THR A 26 16.26 0.05 8.73
N GLY A 27 15.32 0.64 9.47
CA GLY A 27 15.04 2.08 9.41
C GLY A 27 14.30 2.52 8.15
N VAL A 28 13.74 1.59 7.38
CA VAL A 28 12.98 1.86 6.15
C VAL A 28 11.77 0.92 6.02
N GLY A 29 10.66 1.45 5.53
CA GLY A 29 9.49 0.69 5.11
C GLY A 29 9.02 1.13 3.73
N ILE A 30 8.05 0.41 3.16
CA ILE A 30 7.38 0.81 1.91
C ILE A 30 5.98 1.32 2.24
N GLY A 31 5.58 2.47 1.71
CA GLY A 31 4.22 2.99 1.84
C GLY A 31 3.49 3.02 0.51
N ILE A 32 2.18 2.75 0.53
CA ILE A 32 1.30 2.81 -0.65
C ILE A 32 0.33 3.99 -0.52
N THR A 33 0.12 4.75 -1.59
CA THR A 33 -0.77 5.93 -1.62
C THR A 33 -1.66 5.95 -2.87
N GLY A 34 -2.71 6.78 -2.83
CA GLY A 34 -3.62 7.02 -3.96
C GLY A 34 -3.15 8.10 -4.94
N SER A 35 -2.12 8.87 -4.57
CA SER A 35 -1.52 9.89 -5.43
C SER A 35 -0.01 9.99 -5.19
N ALA A 36 0.74 10.46 -6.19
CA ALA A 36 2.18 10.63 -6.12
C ALA A 36 2.64 11.63 -5.02
N THR A 37 1.73 12.52 -4.60
CA THR A 37 2.02 13.60 -3.64
C THR A 37 1.35 13.42 -2.28
N SER A 38 0.46 12.44 -2.12
CA SER A 38 -0.20 12.17 -0.83
C SER A 38 0.85 11.87 0.23
N GLU A 39 0.72 12.45 1.41
CA GLU A 39 1.53 12.09 2.58
C GLU A 39 0.86 11.00 3.43
N THR A 40 -0.43 10.75 3.20
CA THR A 40 -1.20 9.70 3.87
C THR A 40 -1.06 8.38 3.13
N PHE A 41 -0.66 7.34 3.85
CA PHE A 41 -0.51 5.97 3.36
C PHE A 41 -1.78 5.15 3.61
N TYR A 42 -2.04 4.19 2.73
CA TYR A 42 -3.00 3.13 3.01
C TYR A 42 -2.33 2.13 3.95
N ARG A 43 -2.87 2.04 5.17
CA ARG A 43 -2.39 1.11 6.18
C ARG A 43 -2.54 -0.34 5.68
N PRO A 44 -1.53 -1.20 5.86
CA PRO A 44 -1.63 -2.62 5.53
C PRO A 44 -2.87 -3.27 6.14
N ASN A 45 -3.48 -4.19 5.39
CA ASN A 45 -4.67 -4.95 5.81
C ASN A 45 -5.94 -4.09 6.03
N THR A 46 -5.93 -2.81 5.68
CA THR A 46 -7.11 -1.94 5.70
C THR A 46 -7.59 -1.64 4.28
N GLU A 47 -8.87 -1.26 4.15
CA GLU A 47 -9.43 -0.87 2.85
C GLU A 47 -8.77 0.42 2.36
N ALA A 48 -8.22 0.37 1.15
CA ALA A 48 -7.75 1.52 0.41
C ALA A 48 -8.89 2.10 -0.45
N ASP A 49 -8.63 3.25 -1.07
CA ASP A 49 -9.62 3.81 -1.98
C ASP A 49 -9.86 2.87 -3.18
N GLY A 50 -11.05 2.28 -3.26
CA GLY A 50 -11.41 1.35 -4.34
C GLY A 50 -11.41 1.90 -5.78
N ILE A 51 -11.75 1.00 -6.71
CA ILE A 51 -11.79 1.23 -8.16
C ILE A 51 -13.22 1.55 -8.57
N THR A 52 -13.44 2.74 -9.16
CA THR A 52 -14.73 3.10 -9.76
C THR A 52 -14.98 2.23 -11.00
N LEU A 53 -16.13 1.57 -11.06
CA LEU A 53 -16.52 0.74 -12.20
C LEU A 53 -17.45 1.52 -13.12
N GLY A 54 -17.02 1.69 -14.36
CA GLY A 54 -17.78 2.31 -15.44
C GLY A 54 -18.64 1.30 -16.20
N LYS A 55 -18.85 1.56 -17.49
CA LYS A 55 -19.60 0.67 -18.38
C LYS A 55 -18.95 -0.73 -18.40
N ASP A 56 -19.78 -1.76 -18.49
CA ASP A 56 -19.37 -3.17 -18.54
C ASP A 56 -18.57 -3.64 -17.31
N ASN A 57 -18.79 -3.01 -16.13
CA ASN A 57 -18.11 -3.32 -14.87
C ASN A 57 -16.57 -3.22 -14.93
N ARG A 58 -16.04 -2.37 -15.81
CA ARG A 58 -14.60 -2.12 -15.96
C ARG A 58 -14.17 -0.86 -15.23
N GLY A 59 -12.97 -0.87 -14.66
CA GLY A 59 -12.38 0.29 -14.01
C GLY A 59 -10.87 0.14 -13.91
N GLN A 60 -10.18 1.26 -13.76
CA GLN A 60 -8.75 1.32 -13.51
C GLN A 60 -8.49 2.30 -12.38
N LYS A 61 -7.47 2.00 -11.58
CA LYS A 61 -6.94 2.91 -10.57
C LYS A 61 -5.44 2.80 -10.50
N THR A 62 -4.78 3.95 -10.39
CA THR A 62 -3.34 4.05 -10.14
C THR A 62 -3.11 4.19 -8.65
N TYR A 63 -2.13 3.45 -8.15
CA TYR A 63 -1.58 3.56 -6.80
C TYR A 63 -0.08 3.80 -6.91
N TYR A 64 0.51 4.38 -5.89
CA TYR A 64 1.92 4.72 -5.85
C TYR A 64 2.57 4.05 -4.65
N ALA A 65 3.80 3.55 -4.82
CA ALA A 65 4.59 2.98 -3.75
C ALA A 65 5.91 3.74 -3.62
N ARG A 66 6.39 3.94 -2.39
CA ARG A 66 7.67 4.62 -2.11
C ARG A 66 8.32 4.09 -0.84
N TYR A 67 9.64 4.10 -0.82
CA TYR A 67 10.41 3.90 0.42
C TYR A 67 10.26 5.10 1.34
N MET A 68 10.14 4.83 2.64
CA MET A 68 10.01 5.82 3.70
C MET A 68 10.91 5.44 4.86
N THR A 69 11.67 6.40 5.38
CA THR A 69 12.50 6.19 6.57
C THR A 69 11.64 6.08 7.82
N THR A 70 11.94 5.13 8.68
CA THR A 70 11.26 4.90 9.97
C THR A 70 12.17 5.21 11.17
N ALA A 71 13.45 5.44 10.94
CA ALA A 71 14.44 5.81 11.96
C ALA A 71 15.50 6.78 11.38
N ASP A 72 16.26 7.44 12.26
CA ASP A 72 17.34 8.35 11.88
C ASP A 72 18.48 7.64 11.13
N THR A 73 18.67 6.35 11.40
CA THR A 73 19.69 5.52 10.73
C THR A 73 19.01 4.46 9.87
N VAL A 74 19.29 4.50 8.57
CA VAL A 74 18.92 3.45 7.62
C VAL A 74 20.12 2.53 7.41
N THR A 75 19.96 1.23 7.62
CA THR A 75 21.03 0.27 7.36
C THR A 75 21.01 -0.20 5.90
N PRO A 76 22.18 -0.36 5.25
CA PRO A 76 22.24 -0.92 3.90
C PRO A 76 21.74 -2.37 3.86
N GLY A 77 20.95 -2.70 2.85
CA GLY A 77 20.42 -4.04 2.62
C GLY A 77 19.40 -4.04 1.48
N THR A 78 18.91 -5.23 1.10
CA THR A 78 17.70 -5.28 0.26
C THR A 78 16.51 -4.77 1.05
N ALA A 79 15.56 -4.16 0.35
CA ALA A 79 14.36 -3.58 0.95
C ALA A 79 13.11 -4.07 0.20
N ASN A 80 12.98 -5.39 0.03
CA ASN A 80 11.84 -5.97 -0.67
C ASN A 80 10.66 -6.18 0.29
N ALA A 81 9.43 -6.05 -0.20
CA ALA A 81 8.22 -6.39 0.54
C ALA A 81 7.23 -7.12 -0.37
N ASP A 82 6.56 -8.12 0.19
CA ASP A 82 5.46 -8.83 -0.47
C ASP A 82 4.11 -8.25 -0.03
N VAL A 83 3.29 -7.85 -1.00
CA VAL A 83 1.96 -7.27 -0.78
C VAL A 83 0.91 -8.08 -1.51
N THR A 84 -0.16 -8.45 -0.81
CA THR A 84 -1.31 -9.14 -1.40
C THR A 84 -2.40 -8.14 -1.74
N VAL A 85 -2.76 -8.02 -3.02
CA VAL A 85 -3.86 -7.15 -3.45
C VAL A 85 -5.17 -7.94 -3.49
N THR A 86 -6.13 -7.57 -2.64
CA THR A 86 -7.47 -8.15 -2.64
C THR A 86 -8.44 -7.17 -3.27
N VAL A 87 -9.16 -7.62 -4.31
CA VAL A 87 -10.21 -6.84 -4.97
C VAL A 87 -11.56 -7.53 -4.75
N GLN A 88 -12.49 -6.84 -4.09
CA GLN A 88 -13.83 -7.35 -3.78
C GLN A 88 -14.88 -6.53 -4.53
N TYR A 89 -15.80 -7.22 -5.19
CA TYR A 89 -16.94 -6.61 -5.87
C TYR A 89 -18.15 -6.76 -4.95
N ASN A 90 -18.77 -5.63 -4.59
CA ASN A 90 -20.10 -5.69 -3.97
C ASN A 90 -21.07 -6.10 -5.08
N GLN A 91 -21.76 -7.24 -4.89
CA GLN A 91 -22.89 -7.64 -5.74
C GLN A 91 -24.07 -6.68 -5.56
#